data_AF-A0AAD7MH67-F1
#
_entry.id   AF-A0AAD7MH67-F1
#
_cell.length_a   1.000
_cell.length_b   1.000
_cell.length_c   1.000
_cell.angle_alpha   90.00
_cell.angle_beta   90.00
_cell.angle_gamma   90.00
#
_symmetry.space_group_name_H-M   'P 1'
#
loop_
_entity.id
_entity.type
_entity.pdbx_description
1 polymer ?
#
loop_
_entity_poly.entity_id
_entity_poly.type
_entity_poly.pdbx_seq_one_letter_code
_entity_poly.pdbx_strand_id
1 'polypeptide(L)' 'MDADKIMVLDAGRIVEFDTPKKLLQRKDGLLRALVDESGDRDALYSMAQGL' A
#
# COMPACT_ATOMS: atom_id res chain seq x y z
N MET A 1 4.85 -9.08 1.67
CA MET A 1 3.48 -8.57 1.39
C MET A 1 3.20 -9.23 0.09
N ASP A 2 2.63 -10.42 0.16
CA ASP A 2 2.78 -11.40 -0.93
C ASP A 2 1.59 -11.29 -1.86
N ALA A 3 1.36 -10.06 -2.31
CA ALA A 3 0.31 -9.70 -3.24
C ALA A 3 0.93 -9.18 -4.52
N ASP A 4 0.58 -9.77 -5.65
CA ASP A 4 1.00 -9.29 -6.97
C ASP A 4 0.49 -7.87 -7.24
N LYS A 5 -0.73 -7.57 -6.77
CA LYS A 5 -1.38 -6.26 -6.83
C LYS A 5 -2.25 -6.03 -5.61
N ILE A 6 -2.37 -4.76 -5.22
CA ILE A 6 -3.29 -4.28 -4.19
C ILE A 6 -4.33 -3.39 -4.86
N MET A 7 -5.58 -3.55 -4.45
CA MET A 7 -6.69 -2.70 -4.84
C MET A 7 -7.17 -1.91 -3.63
N VAL A 8 -7.16 -0.59 -3.74
CA VAL A 8 -7.69 0.31 -2.71
C VAL A 8 -9.05 0.83 -3.17
N LEU A 9 -10.05 0.64 -2.32
CA LEU A 9 -11.43 1.05 -2.56
C LEU A 9 -11.77 2.22 -1.65
N ASP A 10 -12.42 3.24 -2.22
CA ASP A 10 -13.04 4.34 -1.47
C ASP A 10 -14.46 4.58 -2.00
N ALA A 11 -15.43 4.62 -1.08
CA ALA A 11 -16.86 4.80 -1.39
C ALA A 11 -17.36 3.94 -2.58
N GLY A 12 -16.94 2.67 -2.65
CA GLY A 12 -17.33 1.72 -3.69
C GLY A 12 -16.62 1.91 -5.05
N ARG A 13 -15.58 2.74 -5.12
CA ARG A 13 -14.77 2.97 -6.33
C ARG A 13 -13.33 2.55 -6.10
N ILE A 14 -12.70 2.02 -7.15
CA ILE A 14 -11.26 1.73 -7.14
C ILE A 14 -10.52 3.05 -7.29
N VAL A 15 -9.80 3.45 -6.24
CA VAL A 15 -8.97 4.67 -6.24
C VAL A 15 -7.50 4.37 -6.49
N GLU A 16 -7.04 3.16 -6.17
CA GLU A 16 -5.68 2.70 -6.49
C GLU A 16 -5.67 1.21 -6.88
N PHE A 17 -4.86 0.85 -7.88
CA PHE A 17 -4.65 -0.54 -8.27
C PHE A 17 -3.27 -0.72 -8.91
N ASP A 18 -2.28 -1.21 -8.15
CA ASP A 18 -0.95 -1.57 -8.68
C ASP A 18 -0.20 -2.49 -7.69
N THR A 19 1.08 -2.76 -7.94
CA THR A 19 1.93 -3.53 -7.03
C THR A 19 2.13 -2.80 -5.69
N PRO A 20 2.31 -3.53 -4.57
CA PRO A 20 2.51 -2.93 -3.25
C PRO A 20 3.62 -1.88 -3.23
N LYS A 21 4.77 -2.20 -3.84
CA LYS A 21 5.92 -1.31 -3.95
C LYS A 21 5.59 0.02 -4.65
N LYS A 22 4.84 -0.02 -5.75
CA LYS A 22 4.48 1.20 -6.49
C LYS A 22 3.48 2.06 -5.73
N LEU A 23 2.48 1.42 -5.10
CA LEU A 23 1.49 2.15 -4.32
C LEU A 23 2.10 2.84 -3.10
N LEU A 24 3.05 2.18 -2.41
CA LEU A 24 3.79 2.79 -1.29
C LEU A 24 4.76 3.91 -1.71
N GLN A 25 5.24 3.91 -2.96
CA GLN A 25 6.08 5.00 -3.48
C GLN A 25 5.27 6.25 -3.84
N ARG A 26 3.94 6.13 -3.99
CA ARG A 26 3.05 7.24 -4.32
C ARG A 26 2.94 8.16 -3.09
N LYS A 27 3.49 9.38 -3.18
CA LYS A 27 3.56 10.34 -2.06
C LYS A 27 2.19 10.66 -1.47
N ASP A 28 1.20 10.85 -2.35
CA ASP A 28 -0.18 11.15 -1.96
C ASP A 28 -1.07 9.90 -2.10
N GLY A 29 -0.48 8.70 -1.93
CA GLY A 29 -1.18 7.44 -2.08
C GLY A 29 -1.99 7.06 -0.84
N LEU A 30 -3.20 6.56 -1.05
CA LEU A 30 -4.08 6.14 0.05
C LEU A 30 -3.52 4.91 0.77
N LEU A 31 -2.99 3.93 0.03
CA LEU A 31 -2.32 2.79 0.67
C LEU A 31 -1.16 3.26 1.55
N ARG A 32 -0.35 4.21 1.07
CA ARG A 32 0.77 4.75 1.82
C ARG A 32 0.30 5.42 3.11
N ALA A 33 -0.72 6.26 3.04
CA ALA A 33 -1.27 6.93 4.22
C ALA A 33 -1.74 5.90 5.27
N LEU A 34 -2.46 4.86 4.84
CA LEU A 34 -2.91 3.77 5.73
C LEU A 34 -1.75 3.01 6.38
N VAL A 35 -0.66 2.78 5.65
CA VAL A 35 0.53 2.10 6.18
C VAL A 35 1.35 3.02 7.10
N ASP A 36 1.47 4.30 6.75
CA ASP A 36 2.20 5.28 7.55
C ASP A 36 1.51 5.56 8.90
N GLU A 37 0.18 5.44 8.97
CA GLU A 37 -0.62 5.54 10.20
C GLU A 37 -0.68 4.22 11.01
N SER A 38 -0.19 3.11 10.46
CA SER A 38 -0.21 1.80 11.11
C SER A 38 0.93 1.65 12.13
N GLY A 39 0.65 0.98 13.25
CA GLY A 39 1.68 0.56 14.21
C GLY A 39 2.70 -0.43 13.64
N ASP A 40 2.32 -1.14 12.58
CA ASP A 40 3.16 -2.14 11.89
C ASP A 40 3.87 -1.59 10.65
N ARG A 41 3.99 -0.26 10.55
CA ARG A 41 4.55 0.45 9.39
C ARG A 41 5.81 -0.23 8.84
N ASP A 42 6.84 -0.40 9.66
CA ASP A 42 8.14 -0.92 9.20
C ASP A 42 8.03 -2.37 8.67
N ALA A 43 7.21 -3.20 9.31
CA ALA A 43 6.96 -4.57 8.84
C ALA A 43 6.25 -4.55 7.48
N LEU A 44 5.24 -3.72 7.32
CA LEU A 44 4.48 -3.57 6.07
C LEU A 44 5.36 -3.06 4.91
N TYR A 45 6.28 -2.12 5.19
CA TYR A 45 7.25 -1.64 4.21
C TYR A 45 8.26 -2.73 3.81
N SER A 46 8.84 -3.46 4.76
CA SER A 46 9.76 -4.58 4.46
C SER A 46 9.07 -5.65 3.63
N MET A 47 7.87 -6.03 4.04
CA MET A 47 7.01 -6.97 3.34
C MET A 47 6.75 -6.51 1.89
N ALA A 48 6.50 -5.23 1.62
CA ALA A 48 6.24 -4.74 0.26
C ALA A 48 7.50 -4.61 -0.60
N GLN A 49 8.68 -4.53 0.02
CA GLN A 49 9.97 -4.49 -0.66
C GLN A 49 10.56 -5.88 -0.91
N GLY A 50 10.00 -6.92 -0.29
CA GLY A 50 10.51 -8.29 -0.35
C GLY A 50 11.82 -8.47 0.44
N LEU A 51 12.00 -7.68 1.49
CA LEU A 51 13.14 -7.73 2.42
C LEU A 51 12.81 -8.59 3.64
#